data_AF-A0A2T3N5F4-F1
#
_entry.id   AF-A0A2T3N5F4-F1
#
_cell.length_a   1.000
_cell.length_b   1.000
_cell.length_c   1.000
_cell.angle_alpha   90.00
_cell.angle_beta   90.00
_cell.angle_gamma   90.00
#
_symmetry.space_group_name_H-M   'P 1'
#
loop_
_entity.id
_entity.type
_entity.pdbx_description
1 polymer ?
#
loop_
_entity_poly.entity_id
_entity_poly.type
_entity_poly.pdbx_seq_one_letter_code
_entity_poly.pdbx_strand_id
1 'polypeptide(L)'
;MHIQSHSPAGGWLARWRNITEIGPVSLSYEGWHRPLPWVGIKLKDYDEFLESICPRIASKILLEQRGLLILAYKRADVPPHDIEDMLFDDTHYVTHNGNVIKGLLAMLANRMRYNRELLGFDFFISDDLLDRPVDDFIGLLRRYLAQSR
;
A
#
# COMPACT_ATOMS: atom_id res chain seq x y z
N MET A 1 16.21 7.29 -8.82
CA MET A 1 15.34 6.33 -9.54
C MET A 1 14.14 5.97 -8.68
N HIS A 2 13.02 5.59 -9.30
CA HIS A 2 11.74 5.31 -8.64
C HIS A 2 10.89 4.34 -9.47
N ILE A 3 9.85 3.80 -8.86
CA ILE A 3 8.69 3.22 -9.54
C ILE A 3 7.54 4.24 -9.50
N GLN A 4 6.73 4.30 -10.55
CA GLN A 4 5.58 5.19 -10.63
C GLN A 4 4.45 4.55 -11.43
N SER A 5 3.23 5.00 -11.18
CA SER A 5 2.07 4.76 -12.04
C SER A 5 1.46 6.09 -12.44
N HIS A 6 0.96 6.18 -13.68
CA HIS A 6 0.31 7.38 -14.20
C HIS A 6 -1.01 7.03 -14.87
N SER A 7 -2.04 7.83 -14.60
CA SER A 7 -3.36 7.76 -15.21
C SER A 7 -3.86 9.18 -15.52
N PRO A 8 -4.92 9.35 -16.34
CA PRO A 8 -5.52 10.67 -16.55
C PRO A 8 -5.97 11.37 -15.26
N ALA A 9 -6.26 10.61 -14.19
CA ALA A 9 -6.64 11.16 -12.89
C ALA A 9 -5.43 11.64 -12.04
N GLY A 10 -4.20 11.36 -12.47
CA GLY A 10 -2.96 11.55 -11.74
C GLY A 10 -2.19 10.25 -11.55
N GLY A 11 -1.17 10.28 -10.70
CA GLY A 11 -0.29 9.14 -10.43
C GLY A 11 0.27 9.14 -9.01
N TRP A 12 1.09 8.14 -8.73
CA TRP A 12 1.88 8.04 -7.51
C TRP A 12 3.30 7.65 -7.89
N LEU A 13 4.25 7.96 -7.00
CA LEU A 13 5.66 7.64 -7.18
C LEU A 13 6.25 7.16 -5.86
N ALA A 14 6.96 6.03 -5.90
CA ALA A 14 7.72 5.52 -4.78
C ALA A 14 9.20 5.41 -5.15
N ARG A 15 10.06 6.14 -4.43
CA ARG A 15 11.51 6.06 -4.66
C ARG A 15 12.05 4.73 -4.17
N TRP A 16 12.94 4.12 -4.96
CA TRP A 16 13.54 2.84 -4.58
C TRP A 16 14.26 2.90 -3.22
N ARG A 17 14.94 4.01 -2.93
CA ARG A 17 15.60 4.24 -1.64
C ARG A 17 14.65 4.22 -0.43
N ASN A 18 13.36 4.50 -0.64
CA ASN A 18 12.34 4.51 0.40
C ASN A 18 11.60 3.15 0.49
N ILE A 19 11.78 2.24 -0.46
CA ILE A 19 11.16 0.93 -0.40
C ILE A 19 12.04 -0.02 0.44
N THR A 20 11.45 -0.69 1.42
CA THR A 20 12.13 -1.71 2.24
C THR A 20 11.89 -3.11 1.71
N GLU A 21 10.67 -3.38 1.26
CA GLU A 21 10.22 -4.71 0.85
C GLU A 21 9.20 -4.63 -0.28
N ILE A 22 9.27 -5.62 -1.17
CA ILE A 22 8.31 -5.85 -2.25
C ILE A 22 8.00 -7.34 -2.24
N GLY A 23 6.74 -7.72 -2.27
CA GLY A 23 6.37 -9.12 -2.20
C GLY A 23 4.94 -9.43 -2.61
N PRO A 24 4.62 -10.74 -2.69
CA PRO A 24 3.27 -11.18 -2.96
C PRO A 24 2.39 -10.90 -1.75
N VAL A 25 1.17 -10.44 -1.98
CA VAL A 25 0.15 -10.38 -0.93
C VAL A 25 -0.47 -11.76 -0.81
N SER A 26 -0.55 -12.30 0.41
CA SER A 26 -1.20 -13.59 0.65
C SER A 26 -2.05 -13.54 1.90
N LEU A 27 -3.09 -14.37 1.94
CA LEU A 27 -3.87 -14.61 3.16
C LEU A 27 -3.67 -16.05 3.59
N SER A 28 -3.37 -16.23 4.87
CA SER A 28 -3.38 -17.53 5.52
C SER A 28 -4.82 -17.92 5.83
N TYR A 29 -5.22 -19.12 5.44
CA TYR A 29 -6.49 -19.72 5.82
C TYR A 29 -6.28 -21.21 6.09
N GLU A 30 -6.54 -21.64 7.32
CA GLU A 30 -6.43 -23.06 7.73
C GLU A 30 -5.08 -23.72 7.35
N GLY A 31 -3.98 -22.99 7.49
CA GLY A 31 -2.62 -23.47 7.16
C GLY A 31 -2.24 -23.38 5.67
N TRP A 32 -3.14 -22.90 4.80
CA TRP A 32 -2.87 -22.64 3.39
C TRP A 32 -2.68 -21.16 3.11
N HIS A 33 -1.64 -20.81 2.37
CA HIS A 33 -1.45 -19.45 1.84
C HIS A 33 -2.04 -19.36 0.45
N ARG A 34 -3.07 -18.53 0.27
CA ARG A 34 -3.58 -18.20 -1.06
C ARG A 34 -2.95 -16.89 -1.53
N PRO A 35 -2.24 -16.86 -2.67
CA PRO A 35 -1.76 -15.62 -3.24
C PRO A 35 -2.94 -14.79 -3.71
N LEU A 36 -2.86 -13.48 -3.50
CA LEU A 36 -3.80 -12.51 -4.03
C LEU A 36 -3.20 -11.84 -5.28
N PRO A 37 -4.04 -11.35 -6.21
CA PRO A 37 -3.61 -10.67 -7.43
C PRO A 37 -3.10 -9.25 -7.15
N TRP A 38 -2.19 -9.09 -6.19
CA TRP A 38 -1.66 -7.83 -5.73
C TRP A 38 -0.17 -7.94 -5.43
N VAL A 39 0.56 -6.89 -5.80
CA VAL A 39 1.95 -6.67 -5.39
C VAL A 39 1.94 -5.74 -4.17
N GLY A 40 2.48 -6.21 -3.05
CA GLY A 40 2.65 -5.42 -1.84
C GLY A 40 3.95 -4.62 -1.86
N ILE A 41 3.86 -3.33 -1.47
CA ILE A 41 5.01 -2.44 -1.32
C ILE A 41 5.09 -1.95 0.13
N LYS A 42 6.27 -2.07 0.74
CA LYS A 42 6.56 -1.58 2.08
C LYS A 42 7.59 -0.45 2.03
N LEU A 43 7.28 0.69 2.64
CA LEU A 43 8.09 1.90 2.68
C LEU A 43 8.84 2.06 4.01
N LYS A 44 9.88 2.90 4.07
CA LYS A 44 10.53 3.27 5.35
C LYS A 44 9.65 4.26 6.11
N ASP A 45 9.22 5.30 5.40
CA ASP A 45 8.29 6.33 5.84
C ASP A 45 7.33 6.72 4.69
N TYR A 46 6.27 7.45 5.03
CA TYR A 46 5.22 7.80 4.08
C TYR A 46 5.39 9.21 3.48
N ASP A 47 6.33 10.00 3.97
CA ASP A 47 6.42 11.44 3.74
C ASP A 47 6.53 11.76 2.24
N GLU A 48 7.59 11.27 1.59
CA GLU A 48 7.82 11.53 0.15
C GLU A 48 6.70 10.94 -0.74
N PHE A 49 6.10 9.83 -0.31
CA PHE A 49 5.04 9.16 -1.06
C PHE A 49 3.74 9.98 -1.03
N LEU A 50 3.33 10.40 0.17
CA LEU A 50 2.12 11.20 0.38
C LEU A 50 2.24 12.59 -0.25
N GLU A 51 3.41 13.22 -0.18
CA GLU A 51 3.68 14.51 -0.84
C GLU A 51 3.55 14.43 -2.37
N SER A 52 3.79 13.25 -2.96
CA SER A 52 3.65 13.03 -4.41
C SER A 52 2.21 12.80 -4.86
N ILE A 53 1.28 12.53 -3.93
CA ILE A 53 -0.08 12.10 -4.23
C ILE A 53 -1.05 13.28 -4.09
N CYS A 54 -1.85 13.53 -5.12
CA CYS A 54 -2.95 14.47 -5.01
C CYS A 54 -4.18 13.83 -4.33
N PRO A 55 -5.08 14.60 -3.70
CA PRO A 55 -6.25 14.06 -3.00
C PRO A 55 -7.14 13.14 -3.85
N ARG A 56 -7.21 13.38 -5.17
CA ARG A 56 -7.97 12.53 -6.10
C ARG A 56 -7.38 11.12 -6.19
N ILE A 57 -6.06 11.01 -6.25
CA ILE A 57 -5.36 9.72 -6.28
C ILE A 57 -5.45 9.04 -4.92
N ALA A 58 -5.37 9.79 -3.81
CA ALA A 58 -5.59 9.22 -2.49
C ALA A 58 -6.97 8.58 -2.36
N SER A 59 -8.03 9.29 -2.76
CA SER A 59 -9.40 8.75 -2.80
C SER A 59 -9.52 7.50 -3.67
N LYS A 60 -8.90 7.50 -4.85
CA LYS A 60 -8.88 6.35 -5.75
C LYS A 60 -8.21 5.13 -5.10
N ILE A 61 -7.03 5.30 -4.51
CA ILE A 61 -6.31 4.24 -3.80
C ILE A 61 -7.16 3.67 -2.65
N LEU A 62 -7.76 4.55 -1.84
CA LEU A 62 -8.62 4.16 -0.72
C LEU A 62 -9.82 3.32 -1.16
N LEU A 63 -10.42 3.65 -2.31
CA LEU A 63 -11.56 2.94 -2.87
C LEU A 63 -11.17 1.60 -3.48
N GLU A 64 -10.13 1.57 -4.32
CA GLU A 64 -9.66 0.37 -5.04
C GLU A 64 -9.15 -0.69 -4.07
N GLN A 65 -8.43 -0.29 -3.01
CA GLN A 65 -7.86 -1.21 -2.03
C GLN A 65 -8.83 -1.57 -0.89
N ARG A 66 -10.04 -0.99 -0.86
CA ARG A 66 -11.03 -1.25 0.21
C ARG A 66 -11.42 -2.72 0.29
N GLY A 67 -11.65 -3.36 -0.86
CA GLY A 67 -12.02 -4.77 -0.93
C GLY A 67 -10.94 -5.68 -0.37
N LEU A 68 -9.67 -5.38 -0.68
CA LEU A 68 -8.51 -6.10 -0.17
C LEU A 68 -8.43 -6.00 1.36
N LEU A 69 -8.59 -4.81 1.93
CA LEU A 69 -8.57 -4.62 3.39
C LEU A 69 -9.71 -5.40 4.08
N ILE A 70 -10.94 -5.31 3.58
CA ILE A 70 -12.09 -6.02 4.15
C ILE A 70 -11.88 -7.54 4.08
N LEU A 71 -11.32 -8.03 2.97
CA LEU A 71 -11.00 -9.45 2.83
C LEU A 71 -9.95 -9.88 3.85
N ALA A 72 -8.89 -9.09 4.04
CA ALA A 72 -7.85 -9.35 5.03
C ALA A 72 -8.42 -9.36 6.45
N TYR A 73 -9.23 -8.35 6.79
CA TYR A 73 -9.92 -8.24 8.08
C TYR A 73 -10.76 -9.48 8.40
N LYS A 74 -11.58 -9.94 7.44
CA LYS A 74 -12.45 -11.12 7.61
C LYS A 74 -11.68 -12.43 7.79
N ARG A 75 -10.41 -12.48 7.39
CA ARG A 75 -9.55 -13.67 7.47
C ARG A 75 -8.58 -13.61 8.64
N ALA A 76 -8.42 -12.46 9.29
CA ALA A 76 -7.61 -12.36 10.48
C ALA A 76 -8.31 -13.08 11.65
N ASP A 77 -7.56 -13.92 12.37
CA ASP A 77 -8.09 -14.62 13.55
C ASP A 77 -8.50 -13.63 14.65
N VAL A 78 -7.68 -12.59 14.84
CA VAL A 78 -7.93 -11.48 15.76
C VAL A 78 -7.53 -10.18 15.07
N PRO A 79 -8.48 -9.44 14.46
CA PRO A 79 -8.20 -8.13 13.89
C PRO A 79 -7.76 -7.15 14.99
N PRO A 80 -6.75 -6.29 14.74
CA PRO A 80 -6.22 -5.38 15.75
C PRO A 80 -7.13 -4.19 16.05
N HIS A 81 -8.03 -3.85 15.14
CA HIS A 81 -8.88 -2.66 15.16
C HIS A 81 -10.25 -2.97 14.57
N ASP A 82 -11.27 -2.17 14.88
CA ASP A 82 -12.57 -2.29 14.24
C ASP A 82 -12.49 -1.90 12.76
N ILE A 83 -13.25 -2.61 11.92
CA ILE A 83 -13.21 -2.38 10.47
C ILE A 83 -13.64 -0.96 10.08
N GLU A 84 -14.53 -0.33 10.85
CA GLU A 84 -14.97 1.04 10.59
C GLU A 84 -13.83 2.04 10.80
N ASP A 85 -13.10 1.92 11.91
CA ASP A 85 -11.90 2.73 12.19
C ASP A 85 -10.87 2.54 11.08
N MET A 86 -10.56 1.29 10.73
CA MET A 86 -9.60 1.00 9.67
C MET A 86 -10.02 1.59 8.32
N LEU A 87 -11.33 1.67 8.06
CA LEU A 87 -11.87 2.20 6.83
C LEU A 87 -11.99 3.72 6.81
N PHE A 88 -12.19 4.39 7.94
CA PHE A 88 -12.61 5.78 7.99
C PHE A 88 -11.79 6.68 8.92
N ASP A 89 -10.68 6.18 9.46
CA ASP A 89 -9.74 6.97 10.27
C ASP A 89 -9.19 8.18 9.50
N ASP A 90 -9.74 9.36 9.81
CA ASP A 90 -9.34 10.65 9.26
C ASP A 90 -8.45 11.46 10.22
N THR A 91 -7.93 10.82 11.27
CA THR A 91 -7.06 11.47 12.24
C THR A 91 -5.84 12.06 11.54
N HIS A 92 -5.36 13.20 12.04
CA HIS A 92 -4.20 13.86 11.45
C HIS A 92 -2.97 12.94 11.49
N TYR A 93 -2.27 12.85 10.36
CA TYR A 93 -1.01 12.12 10.27
C TYR A 93 0.16 13.09 10.45
N VAL A 94 1.07 12.78 11.37
CA VAL A 94 2.29 13.56 11.59
C VAL A 94 3.45 12.88 10.88
N THR A 95 4.06 13.58 9.94
CA THR A 95 5.20 13.09 9.16
C THR A 95 6.46 12.96 10.01
N HIS A 96 7.49 12.28 9.50
CA HIS A 96 8.76 12.15 10.21
C HIS A 96 9.44 13.52 10.44
N ASN A 97 9.19 14.47 9.53
CA ASN A 97 9.67 15.86 9.64
C ASN A 97 8.76 16.76 10.49
N GLY A 98 7.70 16.22 11.11
CA GLY A 98 6.79 16.97 12.00
C GLY A 98 5.66 17.73 11.28
N ASN A 99 5.49 17.56 9.97
CA ASN A 99 4.39 18.18 9.24
C ASN A 99 3.07 17.47 9.53
N VAL A 100 1.98 18.23 9.63
CA VAL A 100 0.65 17.68 9.88
C VAL A 100 -0.11 17.54 8.56
N ILE A 101 -0.34 16.30 8.13
CA ILE A 101 -1.18 15.95 6.99
C ILE A 101 -2.61 15.77 7.48
N LYS A 102 -3.59 16.23 6.67
CA LYS A 102 -5.02 16.23 6.99
C LYS A 102 -5.87 15.68 5.83
N GLY A 103 -7.13 15.38 6.13
CA GLY A 103 -8.11 14.96 5.13
C GLY A 103 -7.73 13.64 4.45
N LEU A 104 -8.00 13.52 3.14
CA LEU A 104 -7.81 12.28 2.39
C LEU A 104 -6.37 11.73 2.42
N LEU A 105 -5.36 12.59 2.49
CA LEU A 105 -3.98 12.14 2.59
C LEU A 105 -3.65 11.57 3.97
N ALA A 106 -4.24 12.14 5.04
CA ALA A 106 -4.09 11.60 6.39
C ALA A 106 -4.79 10.24 6.50
N MET A 107 -6.01 10.16 5.97
CA MET A 107 -6.77 8.91 5.88
C MET A 107 -6.02 7.84 5.06
N LEU A 108 -5.37 8.22 3.96
CA LEU A 108 -4.51 7.30 3.22
C LEU A 108 -3.31 6.84 4.06
N ALA A 109 -2.65 7.73 4.78
CA ALA A 109 -1.53 7.38 5.65
C ALA A 109 -1.93 6.41 6.76
N ASN A 110 -3.07 6.67 7.43
CA ASN A 110 -3.61 5.78 8.45
C ASN A 110 -4.02 4.44 7.84
N ARG A 111 -4.65 4.45 6.66
CA ARG A 111 -4.97 3.23 5.92
C ARG A 111 -3.73 2.39 5.60
N MET A 112 -2.64 3.03 5.18
CA MET A 112 -1.37 2.36 4.91
C MET A 112 -0.80 1.70 6.17
N ARG A 113 -0.94 2.31 7.36
CA ARG A 113 -0.56 1.70 8.64
C ARG A 113 -1.38 0.43 8.92
N TYR A 114 -2.71 0.50 8.79
CA TYR A 114 -3.58 -0.67 8.99
C TYR A 114 -3.31 -1.78 7.96
N ASN A 115 -3.04 -1.42 6.71
CA ASN A 115 -2.62 -2.36 5.68
C ASN A 115 -1.35 -3.10 6.11
N ARG A 116 -0.37 -2.38 6.68
CA ARG A 116 0.89 -2.98 7.14
C ARG A 116 0.66 -3.96 8.29
N GLU A 117 -0.21 -3.62 9.23
CA GLU A 117 -0.54 -4.49 10.37
C GLU A 117 -1.23 -5.78 9.94
N LEU A 118 -2.14 -5.73 8.96
CA LEU A 118 -2.88 -6.91 8.49
C LEU A 118 -2.18 -7.72 7.39
N LEU A 119 -1.50 -7.05 6.46
CA LEU A 119 -1.00 -7.63 5.22
C LEU A 119 0.52 -7.54 5.09
N GLY A 120 1.20 -6.83 6.00
CA GLY A 120 2.65 -6.65 5.98
C GLY A 120 3.18 -5.56 5.04
N PHE A 121 2.30 -4.91 4.26
CA PHE A 121 2.63 -3.90 3.25
C PHE A 121 1.75 -2.65 3.38
N ASP A 122 2.22 -1.52 2.86
CA ASP A 122 1.53 -0.23 3.03
C ASP A 122 0.51 0.05 1.93
N PHE A 123 0.89 -0.20 0.68
CA PHE A 123 0.02 -0.01 -0.48
C PHE A 123 0.28 -1.10 -1.51
N PHE A 124 -0.67 -1.22 -2.45
CA PHE A 124 -0.74 -2.36 -3.34
C PHE A 124 -0.90 -1.94 -4.80
N ILE A 125 -0.31 -2.73 -5.70
CA ILE A 125 -0.48 -2.63 -7.14
C ILE A 125 -1.28 -3.84 -7.59
N SER A 126 -2.44 -3.62 -8.20
CA SER A 126 -3.30 -4.68 -8.71
C SER A 126 -2.70 -5.31 -9.98
N ASP A 127 -2.99 -6.60 -10.21
CA ASP A 127 -2.48 -7.36 -11.35
C ASP A 127 -2.97 -6.84 -12.71
N ASP A 128 -4.16 -6.25 -12.74
CA ASP A 128 -4.75 -5.59 -13.91
C ASP A 128 -3.92 -4.40 -14.45
N LEU A 129 -3.03 -3.84 -13.63
CA LEU A 129 -2.10 -2.78 -14.01
C LEU A 129 -0.75 -3.30 -14.53
N LEU A 130 -0.52 -4.62 -14.50
CA LEU A 130 0.76 -5.23 -14.82
C LEU A 130 0.79 -5.72 -16.28
N ASP A 131 1.97 -5.65 -16.88
CA ASP A 131 2.25 -6.18 -18.23
C ASP A 131 2.68 -7.65 -18.23
N ARG A 132 2.69 -8.29 -17.06
CA ARG A 132 3.20 -9.64 -16.81
C ARG A 132 2.59 -10.23 -15.54
N PRO A 133 2.73 -11.55 -15.31
CA PRO A 133 2.29 -12.18 -14.05
C PRO A 133 2.88 -11.51 -12.81
N VAL A 134 2.12 -11.51 -11.71
CA VAL A 134 2.46 -10.86 -10.43
C VAL A 134 3.86 -11.24 -9.94
N ASP A 135 4.19 -12.53 -9.96
CA ASP A 135 5.50 -13.03 -9.50
C ASP A 135 6.67 -12.54 -10.36
N ASP A 136 6.49 -12.50 -11.69
CA ASP A 136 7.49 -11.98 -12.62
C ASP A 136 7.72 -10.48 -12.42
N PHE A 137 6.64 -9.75 -12.14
CA PHE A 137 6.70 -8.32 -11.83
C PHE A 137 7.42 -8.08 -10.50
N ILE A 138 7.08 -8.82 -9.44
CA ILE A 138 7.79 -8.77 -8.15
C ILE A 138 9.28 -9.05 -8.35
N GLY A 139 9.63 -10.08 -9.13
CA GLY A 139 11.01 -10.42 -9.46
C GLY A 139 11.75 -9.26 -10.15
N LEU A 140 11.10 -8.58 -11.08
CA LEU A 140 11.63 -7.38 -11.73
C LEU A 140 11.86 -6.24 -10.73
N LEU A 141 10.86 -5.91 -9.92
CA LEU A 141 10.95 -4.82 -8.95
C LEU A 141 12.05 -5.07 -7.90
N ARG A 142 12.19 -6.31 -7.42
CA ARG A 142 13.25 -6.70 -6.48
C ARG A 142 14.65 -6.50 -7.06
N ARG A 143 14.85 -6.72 -8.37
CA ARG A 143 16.14 -6.42 -9.03
C ARG A 143 16.45 -4.92 -9.04
N TYR A 144 15.46 -4.08 -9.36
CA TYR A 144 15.64 -2.63 -9.29
C TYR A 144 15.89 -2.14 -7.86
N LEU A 145 15.17 -2.70 -6.90
CA LEU A 145 15.39 -2.39 -5.49
C LEU A 145 16.81 -2.75 -5.04
N ALA A 146 17.31 -3.94 -5.42
CA ALA A 146 18.67 -4.37 -5.09
C ALA A 146 19.75 -3.48 -5.71
N GLN A 147 19.54 -2.98 -6.93
CA GLN A 147 20.46 -2.06 -7.62
C GLN A 147 20.40 -0.62 -7.10
N SER A 148 19.36 -0.26 -6.35
CA SER A 148 19.20 1.08 -5.77
C SER A 148 19.88 1.25 -4.41
N ARG A 149 20.43 0.16 -3.86
CA ARG A 149 21.14 0.13 -2.59
C ARG A 149 22.60 0.52 -2.76
#